data_AF-A0A1Z8VLD5-F1
#
_entry.id   AF-A0A1Z8VLD5-F1
#
_cell.length_a   1.000
_cell.length_b   1.000
_cell.length_c   1.000
_cell.angle_alpha   90.00
_cell.angle_beta   90.00
_cell.angle_gamma   90.00
#
_symmetry.space_group_name_H-M   'P 1'
#
loop_
_entity.id
_entity.type
_entity.pdbx_description
1 polymer ?
#
loop_
_entity_poly.entity_id
_entity_poly.type
_entity_poly.pdbx_seq_one_letter_code
_entity_poly.pdbx_strand_id
1 'polypeptide(L)'
;MPEHPINPASLVNISRYPVDSTENPQHQKSLTLTRAQLKRDGCAVIPDFLSPFGLSRLLAEAEERRKFAYFSANTKTNVYFSDDDPSLAQDHPKRIFLDRTNGFITSDCYVITVQPECSITGGR
;
A
#
# COMPACT_ATOMS: atom_id res chain seq x y z
N MET A 1 -6.23 -23.56 -4.45
CA MET A 1 -7.18 -22.53 -4.00
C MET A 1 -8.49 -22.78 -4.71
N PRO A 2 -9.50 -23.39 -4.08
CA PRO A 2 -10.84 -23.16 -4.58
C PRO A 2 -11.29 -21.76 -4.08
N GLU A 3 -12.43 -21.30 -4.61
CA GLU A 3 -13.34 -20.35 -3.96
C GLU A 3 -13.35 -18.90 -4.48
N HIS A 4 -14.47 -18.62 -5.16
CA HIS A 4 -15.27 -17.40 -5.24
C HIS A 4 -14.55 -16.03 -5.31
N PRO A 5 -14.93 -15.17 -6.29
CA PRO A 5 -14.41 -13.81 -6.34
C PRO A 5 -14.70 -13.08 -5.02
N ILE A 6 -13.66 -12.59 -4.37
CA ILE A 6 -13.79 -11.68 -3.24
C ILE A 6 -14.46 -10.40 -3.76
N ASN A 7 -15.57 -10.01 -3.14
CA ASN A 7 -16.15 -8.69 -3.40
C ASN A 7 -15.20 -7.61 -2.85
N PRO A 8 -14.63 -6.71 -3.67
CA PRO A 8 -13.72 -5.67 -3.19
C PRO A 8 -14.32 -4.78 -2.10
N ALA A 9 -15.63 -4.51 -2.17
CA ALA A 9 -16.34 -3.71 -1.16
C ALA A 9 -16.33 -4.37 0.23
N SER A 10 -16.20 -5.70 0.30
CA SER A 10 -16.10 -6.42 1.58
C SER A 10 -14.75 -6.22 2.28
N LEU A 11 -13.72 -5.76 1.57
CA LEU A 11 -12.37 -5.54 2.11
C LEU A 11 -12.24 -4.22 2.86
N VAL A 12 -13.10 -3.25 2.55
CA VAL A 12 -13.08 -1.89 3.08
C VAL A 12 -14.20 -1.72 4.10
N ASN A 13 -13.99 -0.88 5.10
CA ASN A 13 -14.99 -0.48 6.08
C ASN A 13 -15.96 0.56 5.48
N ILE A 14 -16.82 0.13 4.55
CA ILE A 14 -17.73 1.00 3.79
C ILE A 14 -18.71 1.76 4.69
N SER A 15 -19.09 1.19 5.84
CA SER A 15 -19.98 1.87 6.79
C SER A 15 -19.34 3.13 7.40
N ARG A 16 -18.02 3.10 7.63
CA ARG A 16 -17.25 4.25 8.14
C ARG A 16 -16.73 5.15 7.03
N TYR A 17 -16.37 4.56 5.90
CA TYR A 17 -15.81 5.20 4.71
C TYR A 17 -16.61 4.80 3.48
N PRO A 18 -17.73 5.48 3.18
CA PRO A 18 -18.60 5.15 2.05
C PRO A 18 -17.95 5.59 0.73
N VAL A 19 -16.88 4.90 0.32
CA VAL A 19 -16.04 5.22 -0.86
C VAL A 19 -16.79 5.06 -2.18
N ASP A 20 -17.90 4.34 -2.18
CA ASP A 20 -18.81 4.11 -3.30
C ASP A 20 -19.93 5.16 -3.41
N SER A 21 -20.08 6.04 -2.40
CA SER A 21 -21.15 7.04 -2.35
C SER A 21 -20.58 8.44 -2.19
N THR A 22 -20.26 9.09 -3.31
CA THR A 22 -19.65 10.43 -3.33
C THR A 22 -20.54 11.50 -2.71
N GLU A 23 -21.86 11.35 -2.82
CA GLU A 23 -22.85 12.28 -2.25
C GLU A 23 -23.02 12.12 -0.73
N ASN A 24 -22.43 11.08 -0.14
CA ASN A 24 -22.53 10.85 1.30
C ASN A 24 -21.75 11.92 2.07
N PRO A 25 -22.35 12.64 3.04
CA PRO A 25 -21.64 13.62 3.85
C PRO A 25 -20.43 13.05 4.60
N GLN A 26 -20.48 11.77 5.01
CA GLN A 26 -19.38 11.07 5.66
C GLN A 26 -18.21 10.81 4.70
N HIS A 27 -18.50 10.55 3.41
CA HIS A 27 -17.48 10.46 2.37
C HIS A 27 -16.76 11.80 2.24
N GLN A 28 -17.51 12.90 2.07
CA GLN A 28 -16.94 14.24 1.90
C GLN A 28 -16.12 14.69 3.12
N LYS A 29 -16.59 14.36 4.33
CA LYS A 29 -15.86 14.62 5.58
C LYS A 29 -14.52 13.86 5.62
N SER A 30 -14.54 12.58 5.28
CA SER A 30 -13.33 11.75 5.27
C SER A 30 -12.33 12.26 4.24
N LEU A 31 -12.78 12.60 3.03
CA LEU A 31 -11.95 13.15 1.97
C LEU A 31 -11.33 14.50 2.36
N THR A 32 -12.10 15.38 2.99
CA THR A 32 -11.62 16.68 3.46
C THR A 32 -10.52 16.51 4.51
N LEU A 33 -10.72 15.61 5.48
CA LEU A 33 -9.72 15.31 6.51
C LEU A 33 -8.44 14.72 5.91
N THR A 34 -8.57 13.71 5.04
CA THR A 34 -7.42 13.08 4.37
C THR A 34 -6.62 14.10 3.56
N ARG A 35 -7.29 14.98 2.80
CA ARG A 35 -6.63 16.05 2.04
C ARG A 35 -5.91 17.05 2.95
N ALA A 36 -6.52 17.42 4.08
CA ALA A 36 -5.91 18.33 5.04
C ALA A 36 -4.64 17.72 5.68
N GLN A 37 -4.67 16.43 6.02
CA GLN A 37 -3.50 15.72 6.54
C GLN A 37 -2.39 15.62 5.50
N LEU A 38 -2.71 15.20 4.26
CA LEU A 38 -1.74 15.14 3.17
C LEU A 38 -1.09 16.51 2.90
N LYS A 39 -1.87 17.60 2.94
CA LYS A 39 -1.34 18.95 2.75
C LYS A 39 -0.39 19.39 3.87
N ARG A 40 -0.68 18.98 5.10
CA ARG A 40 0.10 19.39 6.28
C ARG A 40 1.36 18.54 6.47
N ASP A 41 1.21 17.22 6.37
CA ASP A 41 2.20 16.25 6.82
C ASP A 41 2.83 15.45 5.67
N GLY A 42 2.32 15.59 4.43
CA GLY A 42 2.71 14.74 3.29
C GLY A 42 2.17 13.31 3.38
N CYS A 43 1.43 12.98 4.43
CA CYS A 43 0.82 11.67 4.66
C CYS A 43 -0.56 11.83 5.33
N ALA A 44 -1.36 10.76 5.33
CA ALA A 44 -2.63 10.71 6.04
C ALA A 44 -2.81 9.35 6.71
N VAL A 45 -3.42 9.36 7.90
CA VAL A 45 -3.76 8.16 8.65
C VAL A 45 -5.27 7.97 8.60
N ILE A 46 -5.71 6.85 8.01
CA ILE A 46 -7.11 6.48 7.86
C ILE A 46 -7.38 5.25 8.74
N PRO A 47 -7.72 5.45 10.02
CA PRO A 47 -7.87 4.35 10.97
C PRO A 47 -9.05 3.45 10.60
N ASP A 48 -8.88 2.14 10.77
CA ASP A 48 -9.91 1.13 10.50
C ASP A 48 -10.49 1.20 9.07
N PHE A 49 -9.66 1.58 8.10
CA PHE A 49 -10.07 1.65 6.70
C PHE A 49 -10.40 0.28 6.13
N LEU A 50 -9.59 -0.74 6.46
CA LEU A 50 -9.89 -2.12 6.13
C LEU A 50 -10.98 -2.65 7.06
N SER A 51 -11.89 -3.45 6.53
CA SER A 51 -12.81 -4.22 7.36
C SER A 51 -12.03 -5.32 8.11
N PRO A 52 -12.55 -5.87 9.23
CA PRO A 52 -11.91 -7.01 9.89
C PRO A 52 -11.71 -8.21 8.95
N PHE A 53 -12.69 -8.47 8.08
CA PHE A 53 -12.57 -9.48 7.03
C PHE A 53 -11.45 -9.16 6.05
N GLY A 54 -11.40 -7.92 5.53
CA GLY A 54 -10.36 -7.52 4.58
C GLY A 54 -8.95 -7.60 5.17
N LEU A 55 -8.77 -7.11 6.39
CA LEU A 55 -7.49 -7.17 7.09
C LEU A 55 -7.01 -8.61 7.29
N SER A 56 -7.88 -9.50 7.78
CA SER A 56 -7.54 -10.92 7.98
C SER A 56 -7.18 -11.63 6.68
N ARG A 57 -7.91 -11.36 5.58
CA ARG A 57 -7.63 -11.95 4.27
C ARG A 57 -6.30 -11.48 3.69
N LEU A 58 -6.04 -10.17 3.73
CA LEU A 58 -4.79 -9.58 3.23
C LEU A 58 -3.58 -10.07 4.06
N LEU A 59 -3.73 -10.18 5.37
CA LEU A 59 -2.68 -10.73 6.23
C LEU A 59 -2.39 -12.21 5.93
N ALA A 60 -3.43 -13.02 5.77
CA ALA A 60 -3.26 -14.44 5.41
C ALA A 60 -2.55 -14.60 4.06
N GLU A 61 -2.91 -13.79 3.07
CA GLU A 61 -2.23 -13.78 1.76
C GLU A 61 -0.75 -13.39 1.88
N ALA A 62 -0.46 -12.32 2.64
CA ALA A 62 0.90 -11.84 2.85
C ALA A 62 1.78 -12.88 3.57
N GLU A 63 1.27 -13.52 4.63
CA GLU A 63 1.99 -14.57 5.36
C GLU A 63 2.26 -15.81 4.50
N GLU A 64 1.26 -16.25 3.72
CA GLU A 64 1.41 -17.39 2.80
C GLU A 64 2.54 -17.15 1.78
N ARG A 65 2.65 -15.91 1.28
CA ARG A 65 3.59 -15.53 0.22
C ARG A 65 4.92 -15.04 0.72
N ARG A 66 5.06 -14.75 2.02
CA ARG A 66 6.31 -14.24 2.63
C ARG A 66 7.55 -15.07 2.25
N LYS A 67 7.40 -16.38 2.08
CA LYS A 67 8.49 -17.29 1.65
C LYS A 67 9.03 -17.04 0.23
N PHE A 68 8.27 -16.33 -0.61
CA PHE A 68 8.67 -15.93 -1.96
C PHE A 68 9.26 -14.52 -2.01
N ALA A 69 9.30 -13.82 -0.87
CA ALA A 69 9.87 -12.48 -0.82
C ALA A 69 11.39 -12.54 -1.02
N TYR A 70 11.88 -11.78 -2.00
CA TYR A 70 13.30 -11.49 -2.12
C TYR A 70 13.67 -10.37 -1.14
N PHE A 71 14.62 -10.65 -0.26
CA PHE A 71 15.17 -9.66 0.66
C PHE A 71 16.53 -9.16 0.16
N SER A 72 16.70 -7.83 0.14
CA SER A 72 18.00 -7.22 -0.19
C SER A 72 19.08 -7.68 0.81
N ALA A 73 20.24 -8.09 0.29
CA ALA A 73 21.40 -8.41 1.12
C ALA A 73 22.04 -7.16 1.75
N ASN A 74 21.90 -6.00 1.10
CA ASN A 74 22.34 -4.73 1.67
C ASN A 74 21.22 -4.14 2.54
N THR A 75 21.49 -4.02 3.84
CA THR A 75 20.55 -3.47 4.83
C THR A 75 20.84 -2.02 5.20
N LYS A 76 22.00 -1.46 4.82
CA LYS A 76 22.33 -0.07 5.11
C LYS A 76 21.98 0.82 3.93
N THR A 77 20.96 1.65 4.11
CA THR A 77 20.47 2.54 3.07
C THR A 77 20.26 3.95 3.60
N ASN A 78 20.54 4.95 2.77
CA ASN A 78 20.05 6.31 2.98
C ASN A 78 18.64 6.46 2.35
N VAL A 79 18.00 7.59 2.61
CA VAL A 79 16.64 7.88 2.10
C VAL A 79 16.52 7.92 0.56
N TYR A 80 17.66 7.93 -0.15
CA TYR A 80 17.72 7.96 -1.61
C TYR A 80 18.20 6.64 -2.23
N PHE A 81 18.44 5.60 -1.42
CA PHE A 81 18.99 4.31 -1.87
C PHE A 81 20.28 4.46 -2.69
N SER A 82 21.18 5.36 -2.27
CA SER A 82 22.43 5.68 -2.96
C SER A 82 23.65 5.49 -2.07
N ASP A 83 24.85 5.53 -2.66
CA ASP A 83 26.11 5.54 -1.91
C ASP A 83 26.33 6.85 -1.13
N ASP A 84 27.27 6.83 -0.17
CA ASP A 84 27.67 8.02 0.57
C ASP A 84 28.27 9.07 -0.39
N ASP A 85 28.13 10.34 0.00
CA ASP A 85 28.66 11.47 -0.73
C ASP A 85 29.46 12.37 0.22
N PRO A 86 30.78 12.14 0.35
CA PRO A 86 31.61 12.89 1.28
C PRO A 86 31.70 14.39 0.99
N SER A 87 31.27 14.84 -0.19
CA SER A 87 31.23 16.26 -0.54
C SER A 87 30.12 17.03 0.17
N LEU A 88 29.12 16.33 0.73
CA LEU A 88 27.98 16.94 1.44
C LEU A 88 28.23 17.05 2.95
N ALA A 89 27.49 17.95 3.61
CA ALA A 89 27.50 18.08 5.07
C ALA A 89 27.11 16.76 5.75
N GLN A 90 27.68 16.48 6.94
CA GLN A 90 27.49 15.20 7.64
C GLN A 90 26.03 14.92 8.03
N ASP A 91 25.22 15.96 8.23
CA ASP A 91 23.79 15.89 8.56
C ASP A 91 22.89 15.81 7.31
N HIS A 92 23.47 15.82 6.11
CA HIS A 92 22.70 15.69 4.88
C HIS A 92 22.04 14.29 4.82
N PRO A 93 20.74 14.17 4.45
CA PRO A 93 20.03 12.88 4.47
C PRO A 93 20.67 11.76 3.62
N LYS A 94 21.40 12.12 2.56
CA LYS A 94 22.20 11.19 1.74
C LYS A 94 23.36 10.53 2.52
N ARG A 95 23.86 11.19 3.56
CA ARG A 95 24.95 10.69 4.40
C ARG A 95 24.47 9.98 5.67
N ILE A 96 23.16 9.97 5.91
CA ILE A 96 22.54 9.28 7.05
C ILE A 96 22.09 7.89 6.58
N PHE A 97 22.79 6.85 7.04
CA PHE A 97 22.46 5.47 6.75
C PHE A 97 21.71 4.84 7.92
N LEU A 98 20.65 4.10 7.59
CA LEU A 98 19.81 3.39 8.54
C LEU A 98 19.79 1.91 8.16
N ASP A 99 19.72 1.05 9.18
CA ASP A 99 19.46 -0.37 8.97
C ASP A 99 17.98 -0.55 8.59
N ARG A 100 17.74 -1.01 7.36
CA ARG A 100 16.44 -1.35 6.81
C ARG A 100 16.53 -2.66 6.03
N THR A 101 15.49 -3.48 6.16
CA THR A 101 15.27 -4.64 5.30
C THR A 101 13.96 -4.45 4.56
N ASN A 102 13.97 -4.73 3.25
CA ASN A 102 12.77 -4.71 2.42
C ASN A 102 12.64 -6.07 1.75
N GLY A 103 11.44 -6.64 1.79
CA GLY A 103 11.07 -7.85 1.07
C GLY A 103 10.16 -7.49 -0.10
N PHE A 104 10.48 -7.96 -1.30
CA PHE A 104 9.67 -7.76 -2.50
C PHE A 104 9.16 -9.10 -3.00
N ILE A 105 7.87 -9.19 -3.28
CA ILE A 105 7.23 -10.36 -3.90
C ILE A 105 6.83 -9.93 -5.31
N THR A 106 7.29 -10.65 -6.33
CA THR A 106 6.99 -10.34 -7.73
C THR A 106 5.57 -10.77 -8.11
N SER A 107 4.97 -10.12 -9.11
CA SER A 107 3.56 -10.35 -9.47
C SER A 107 3.28 -11.76 -9.98
N ASP A 108 4.26 -12.44 -10.57
CA ASP A 108 4.17 -13.84 -11.02
C ASP A 108 4.06 -14.83 -9.85
N CYS A 109 4.34 -14.39 -8.61
CA CYS A 109 4.03 -15.15 -7.40
C CYS A 109 2.53 -15.10 -7.03
N TYR A 110 1.70 -14.38 -7.79
CA TYR A 110 0.26 -14.30 -7.61
C TYR A 110 -0.45 -14.99 -8.78
N VAL A 111 -1.45 -15.80 -8.46
CA VAL A 111 -2.33 -16.39 -9.48
C VAL A 111 -3.25 -15.28 -9.99
N ILE A 112 -2.98 -14.77 -11.19
CA ILE A 112 -3.89 -13.86 -11.87
C ILE A 112 -5.07 -14.69 -12.35
N THR A 113 -6.19 -14.62 -11.63
CA THR A 113 -7.47 -15.07 -12.18
C THR A 113 -7.97 -13.94 -13.07
N VAL A 114 -7.76 -14.07 -14.38
CA VAL A 114 -8.32 -13.13 -15.35
C VAL A 114 -9.84 -13.23 -15.23
N GLN A 115 -10.47 -12.17 -14.70
CA GLN A 115 -11.91 -12.00 -14.84
C GLN A 115 -12.18 -11.82 -16.36
N PRO A 116 -13.08 -12.59 -16.99
CA PRO A 116 -13.24 -12.55 -18.45
C PRO A 116 -13.72 -11.20 -19.03
N GLU A 117 -14.02 -10.19 -18.21
CA GLU A 117 -14.75 -8.99 -18.67
C GLU A 117 -14.35 -7.73 -17.86
N CYS A 118 -13.08 -7.31 -17.85
CA CYS A 118 -12.75 -5.94 -17.44
C CYS A 118 -12.15 -5.19 -18.62
N SER A 119 -13.04 -4.70 -19.47
CA SER A 119 -12.71 -3.81 -20.59
C SER A 119 -12.33 -2.43 -20.05
N ILE A 120 -11.11 -2.29 -19.55
CA ILE A 120 -10.46 -0.98 -19.47
C ILE A 120 -10.11 -0.62 -20.90
N THR A 121 -10.98 0.12 -21.58
CA THR A 121 -10.69 0.75 -22.86
C THR A 121 -9.61 1.82 -22.63
N GLY A 122 -8.35 1.38 -22.76
CA GLY A 122 -7.20 2.27 -22.82
C GLY A 122 -7.32 3.20 -24.02
N GLY A 123 -7.64 4.48 -23.75
CA GLY A 123 -7.39 5.57 -24.68
C GLY A 123 -5.88 5.70 -24.88
N ARG A 124 -5.48 5.72 -26.14
CA ARG A 124 -4.12 6.05 -26.59
C ARG A 124 -3.70 7.45 -26.16
#